data_AF-D9VYH5-F1
#
_entry.id   AF-D9VYH5-F1
#
_cell.length_a   1.000
_cell.length_b   1.000
_cell.length_c   1.000
_cell.angle_alpha   90.00
_cell.angle_beta   90.00
_cell.angle_gamma   90.00
#
_symmetry.space_group_name_H-M   'P 1'
#
loop_
_entity.id
_entity.type
_entity.pdbx_description
1 polymer ?
#
loop_
_entity_poly.entity_id
_entity_poly.type
_entity_poly.pdbx_seq_one_letter_code
_entity_poly.pdbx_strand_id
1 'polypeptide(L)'
;LLGSRPDLVWYLPTLADMPADTPADEKSLLDLVPSGWLWALLQLFAAAALAALWRARRLGPLVTENLPVAIRASETTEGRARLYRKASARDRAATVLRTAARERLAALVGVPPAQAHDPATLVPAVAARRPAAAGPDTATTLFGTTPADDAALVALADHLDALEREVRTS
;
A
#
# COMPACT_ATOMS: atom_id res chain seq x y z
N LEU A 1 -9.89 -7.76 70.01
CA LEU A 1 -9.93 -6.30 70.16
C LEU A 1 -8.59 -5.87 70.74
N LEU A 2 -7.80 -5.07 70.01
CA LEU A 2 -6.52 -4.54 70.49
C LEU A 2 -6.81 -3.63 71.70
N GLY A 3 -6.25 -3.93 72.87
CA GLY A 3 -6.53 -3.20 74.12
C GLY A 3 -6.44 -4.02 75.41
N SER A 4 -6.05 -5.29 75.36
CA SER A 4 -5.92 -6.17 76.54
C SER A 4 -4.65 -5.93 77.37
N ARG A 5 -3.73 -5.07 76.90
CA ARG A 5 -2.47 -4.71 77.58
C ARG A 5 -2.32 -3.18 77.63
N PRO A 6 -1.81 -2.62 78.75
CA PRO A 6 -1.71 -1.18 78.95
C PRO A 6 -0.65 -0.49 78.06
N ASP A 7 0.32 -1.25 77.54
CA ASP A 7 1.33 -0.73 76.62
C ASP A 7 0.97 -1.07 75.17
N LEU A 8 0.66 -0.03 74.41
CA LEU A 8 0.38 -0.11 72.98
C LEU A 8 1.53 0.55 72.22
N VAL A 9 2.46 -0.26 71.71
CA VAL A 9 3.57 0.21 70.89
C VAL A 9 3.08 0.35 69.46
N TRP A 10 2.85 1.59 69.02
CA TRP A 10 2.58 1.89 67.62
C TRP A 10 3.90 1.96 66.87
N TYR A 11 4.13 0.98 66.00
CA TYR A 11 5.23 1.04 65.06
C TYR A 11 4.89 2.05 63.96
N LEU A 12 5.61 3.17 63.92
CA LEU A 12 5.52 4.16 62.86
C LEU A 12 6.75 3.96 61.97
N PRO A 13 6.67 3.19 60.86
CA PRO A 13 7.82 2.96 60.01
C PRO A 13 8.31 4.30 59.46
N THR A 14 9.56 4.63 59.75
CA THR A 14 10.23 5.82 59.21
C THR A 14 11.27 5.40 58.17
N LEU A 15 11.65 6.33 57.29
CA LEU A 15 12.71 6.08 56.28
C LEU A 15 14.06 5.68 56.92
N ALA A 16 14.24 5.91 58.23
CA ALA A 16 15.42 5.52 58.99
C ALA A 16 15.42 4.03 59.41
N ASP A 17 14.27 3.34 59.34
CA ASP A 17 14.16 1.90 59.61
C ASP A 17 14.44 1.05 58.37
N MET A 18 14.71 1.68 57.22
CA MET A 18 15.22 0.98 56.04
C MET A 18 16.65 0.52 56.33
N PRO A 19 16.97 -0.77 56.20
CA PRO A 19 18.33 -1.25 56.42
C PRO A 19 19.29 -0.49 55.50
N ALA A 20 20.25 0.24 56.10
CA ALA A 20 21.27 0.99 55.36
C ALA A 20 22.17 0.09 54.50
N ASP A 21 22.15 -1.22 54.78
CA ASP A 21 22.86 -2.29 54.06
C ASP A 21 21.98 -3.10 53.10
N THR A 22 20.72 -2.68 52.87
CA THR A 22 20.17 -3.02 51.57
C THR A 22 21.02 -2.22 50.60
N PRO A 23 21.82 -2.82 49.68
CA PRO A 23 22.12 -2.07 48.47
C PRO A 23 20.76 -1.53 48.04
N ALA A 24 20.69 -0.26 47.68
CA ALA A 24 19.61 0.14 46.80
C ALA A 24 19.74 -0.85 45.65
N ASP A 25 18.98 -1.94 45.75
CA ASP A 25 18.86 -2.93 44.71
C ASP A 25 18.13 -2.04 43.73
N GLU A 26 18.92 -1.39 42.88
CA GLU A 26 18.50 -0.59 41.76
C GLU A 26 17.80 -1.61 40.87
N LYS A 27 16.63 -2.06 41.32
CA LYS A 27 15.68 -2.85 40.59
C LYS A 27 15.29 -1.91 39.49
N SER A 28 16.07 -2.02 38.43
CA SER A 28 15.93 -1.26 37.22
C SER A 28 14.47 -1.34 36.85
N LEU A 29 13.88 -0.28 36.31
CA LEU A 29 12.44 -0.23 36.03
C LEU A 29 11.95 -1.43 35.19
N LEU A 30 12.87 -2.12 34.52
CA LEU A 30 12.68 -3.38 33.79
C LEU A 30 12.39 -4.62 34.67
N ASP A 31 12.81 -4.63 35.93
CA ASP A 31 12.62 -5.73 36.89
C ASP A 31 11.25 -5.69 37.58
N LEU A 32 10.59 -4.52 37.58
CA LEU A 32 9.19 -4.37 37.98
C LEU A 32 8.22 -4.74 36.84
N VAL A 33 8.72 -4.88 35.61
CA VAL A 33 7.90 -5.22 34.46
C VAL A 33 7.75 -6.75 34.37
N PRO A 34 6.50 -7.29 34.35
CA PRO A 34 6.29 -8.72 34.23
C PRO A 34 7.00 -9.29 33.00
N SER A 35 7.67 -10.43 33.13
CA SER A 35 8.51 -11.04 32.09
C SER A 35 7.81 -11.25 30.72
N GLY A 36 6.47 -11.30 30.69
CA GLY A 36 5.68 -11.36 29.46
C GLY A 36 5.69 -10.09 28.59
N TRP A 37 6.01 -8.93 29.17
CA TRP A 37 6.08 -7.66 28.41
C TRP A 37 7.26 -7.61 27.46
N LEU A 38 8.37 -8.29 27.79
CA LEU A 38 9.51 -8.47 26.88
C LEU A 38 9.07 -9.17 25.58
N TRP A 39 8.20 -10.18 25.67
CA TRP A 39 7.63 -10.84 24.50
C TRP A 39 6.71 -9.94 23.69
N ALA A 40 5.88 -9.12 24.35
CA ALA A 40 5.02 -8.15 23.67
C ALA A 40 5.84 -7.08 22.93
N LEU A 41 6.90 -6.57 23.55
CA LEU A 41 7.85 -5.64 22.93
C LEU A 41 8.58 -6.27 21.75
N LEU A 42 8.99 -7.53 21.87
CA LEU A 42 9.64 -8.26 20.79
C LEU A 42 8.71 -8.49 19.59
N GLN A 43 7.43 -8.79 19.84
CA GLN A 43 6.40 -8.88 18.80
C GLN A 43 6.13 -7.53 18.14
N LEU A 44 6.00 -6.45 18.93
CA LEU A 44 5.82 -5.10 18.42
C LEU A 44 7.01 -4.68 17.57
N PHE A 45 8.24 -4.98 18.02
CA PHE A 45 9.47 -4.73 17.28
C PHE A 45 9.51 -5.51 15.98
N ALA A 46 9.15 -6.80 15.98
CA ALA A 46 9.08 -7.61 14.77
C ALA A 46 8.03 -7.07 13.78
N ALA A 47 6.84 -6.70 14.26
CA ALA A 47 5.79 -6.09 13.44
C ALA A 47 6.23 -4.73 12.87
N ALA A 48 6.88 -3.89 13.68
CA ALA A 48 7.46 -2.61 13.25
C ALA A 48 8.59 -2.81 12.24
N ALA A 49 9.44 -3.81 12.41
CA ALA A 49 10.50 -4.16 11.47
C ALA A 49 9.94 -4.66 10.14
N LEU A 50 8.90 -5.51 10.17
CA LEU A 50 8.18 -5.93 8.96
C LEU A 50 7.48 -4.76 8.28
N ALA A 51 6.82 -3.88 9.05
CA ALA A 51 6.18 -2.69 8.53
C ALA A 51 7.22 -1.72 7.94
N ALA A 52 8.35 -1.52 8.61
CA ALA A 52 9.47 -0.71 8.14
C ALA A 52 10.11 -1.32 6.89
N LEU A 53 10.29 -2.64 6.83
CA LEU A 53 10.79 -3.34 5.64
C LEU A 53 9.81 -3.22 4.47
N TRP A 54 8.50 -3.42 4.73
CA TRP A 54 7.44 -3.23 3.75
C TRP A 54 7.41 -1.77 3.26
N ARG A 55 7.49 -0.80 4.17
CA ARG A 55 7.49 0.64 3.88
C ARG A 55 8.75 1.06 3.15
N ALA A 56 9.92 0.56 3.54
CA ALA A 56 11.21 0.81 2.90
C ALA A 56 11.25 0.24 1.48
N ARG A 57 10.69 -0.97 1.26
CA ARG A 57 10.47 -1.49 -0.09
C ARG A 57 9.45 -0.65 -0.88
N ARG A 58 8.55 0.07 -0.20
CA ARG A 58 7.55 0.98 -0.79
C ARG A 58 8.00 2.45 -0.89
N LEU A 59 9.24 2.78 -0.56
CA LEU A 59 9.83 4.09 -0.84
C LEU A 59 10.57 3.99 -2.18
N GLY A 60 9.81 4.08 -3.27
CA GLY A 60 10.38 4.50 -4.55
C GLY A 60 11.02 5.89 -4.39
N PRO A 61 12.13 6.19 -5.08
CA PRO A 61 13.07 7.23 -4.67
C PRO A 61 12.43 8.63 -4.72
N LEU A 62 12.33 9.32 -3.59
CA LEU A 62 12.30 10.79 -3.57
C LEU A 62 13.75 11.25 -3.56
N VAL A 63 14.41 11.15 -4.71
CA VAL A 63 15.69 11.84 -4.92
C VAL A 63 15.38 13.31 -5.08
N THR A 64 15.34 14.02 -3.96
CA THR A 64 15.50 15.46 -3.90
C THR A 64 16.99 15.75 -3.80
N GLU A 65 17.69 15.76 -4.93
CA GLU A 65 19.03 16.32 -4.98
C GLU A 65 18.97 17.60 -5.83
N ASN A 66 19.13 18.74 -5.14
CA ASN A 66 19.20 20.04 -5.78
C ASN A 66 20.60 20.17 -6.39
N LEU A 67 20.73 19.88 -7.68
CA LEU A 67 21.99 20.07 -8.41
C LEU A 67 22.06 21.52 -8.93
N PRO A 68 22.97 22.37 -8.40
CA PRO A 68 23.11 23.76 -8.78
C PRO A 68 23.91 23.92 -10.08
N VAL A 69 23.73 23.03 -11.04
CA VAL A 69 24.36 23.13 -12.38
C VAL A 69 23.34 22.71 -13.43
N ALA A 70 22.93 23.67 -14.27
CA ALA A 70 21.98 23.48 -15.34
C ALA A 70 22.60 22.61 -16.46
N ILE A 71 22.41 21.29 -16.36
CA ILE A 71 22.68 20.36 -17.46
C ILE A 71 21.49 20.45 -18.44
N ARG A 72 21.77 20.57 -19.74
CA ARG A 72 20.74 20.70 -20.79
C ARG A 72 19.78 19.50 -20.75
N ALA A 73 18.48 19.80 -20.70
CA ALA A 73 17.37 18.88 -20.50
C ALA A 73 17.27 17.70 -21.51
N SER A 74 18.05 17.71 -22.58
CA SER A 74 18.04 16.66 -23.60
C SER A 74 18.74 15.37 -23.16
N GLU A 75 19.80 15.43 -22.35
CA GLU A 75 20.61 14.24 -22.03
C GLU A 75 20.02 13.36 -20.89
N THR A 76 19.36 13.96 -19.90
CA THR A 76 18.71 13.23 -18.80
C THR A 76 17.43 12.50 -19.23
N THR A 77 16.79 12.98 -20.30
CA THR A 77 15.55 12.40 -20.85
C THR A 77 15.82 11.09 -21.59
N GLU A 78 16.95 10.99 -22.31
CA GLU A 78 17.29 9.81 -23.10
C GLU A 78 17.79 8.64 -22.24
N GLY A 79 18.53 8.93 -21.16
CA GLY A 79 19.02 7.92 -20.22
C GLY A 79 17.90 7.25 -19.40
N ARG A 80 16.91 8.03 -18.94
CA ARG A 80 15.76 7.53 -18.16
C ARG A 80 14.75 6.77 -19.04
N ALA A 81 14.61 7.18 -20.31
CA ALA A 81 13.78 6.48 -21.29
C ALA A 81 14.30 5.07 -21.64
N ARG A 82 15.62 4.84 -21.63
CA ARG A 82 16.21 3.50 -21.85
C ARG A 82 16.14 2.62 -20.60
N LEU A 83 16.19 3.21 -19.40
CA LEU A 83 16.07 2.49 -18.12
C LEU A 83 14.63 2.04 -17.83
N TYR A 84 13.61 2.83 -18.13
CA TYR A 84 12.20 2.41 -17.99
C TYR A 84 11.77 1.35 -19.00
N ARG A 85 12.43 1.27 -20.17
CA ARG A 85 12.18 0.25 -21.20
C ARG A 85 12.52 -1.17 -20.74
N LYS A 86 13.35 -1.32 -19.69
CA LYS A 86 13.90 -2.61 -19.24
C LYS A 86 13.09 -3.32 -18.16
N ALA A 87 12.00 -2.73 -17.66
CA ALA A 87 11.25 -3.23 -16.49
C ALA A 87 10.16 -4.28 -16.79
N SER A 88 9.98 -4.71 -18.05
CA SER A 88 9.35 -5.98 -18.47
C SER A 88 8.24 -6.54 -17.56
N ALA A 89 7.18 -5.77 -17.35
CA ALA A 89 5.92 -6.27 -16.80
C ALA A 89 4.75 -5.79 -17.66
N ARG A 90 4.89 -5.91 -18.99
CA ARG A 90 3.88 -5.52 -19.99
C ARG A 90 2.57 -6.25 -19.76
N ASP A 91 2.65 -7.53 -19.45
CA ASP A 91 1.55 -8.40 -19.08
C ASP A 91 0.81 -7.83 -17.87
N ARG A 92 1.56 -7.47 -16.83
CA ARG A 92 1.01 -6.90 -15.60
C ARG A 92 0.38 -5.53 -15.86
N ALA A 93 1.03 -4.69 -16.67
CA ALA A 93 0.51 -3.37 -17.03
C ALA A 93 -0.79 -3.49 -17.84
N ALA A 94 -0.83 -4.37 -18.84
CA ALA A 94 -2.01 -4.64 -19.65
C ALA A 94 -3.16 -5.20 -18.80
N THR A 95 -2.88 -6.11 -17.87
CA THR A 95 -3.90 -6.62 -16.93
C THR A 95 -4.45 -5.49 -16.06
N VAL A 96 -3.59 -4.68 -15.44
CA VAL A 96 -4.03 -3.58 -14.57
C VAL A 96 -4.85 -2.55 -15.34
N LEU A 97 -4.42 -2.16 -16.54
CA LEU A 97 -5.16 -1.23 -17.40
C LEU A 97 -6.54 -1.77 -17.77
N ARG A 98 -6.62 -3.03 -18.20
CA ARG A 98 -7.89 -3.67 -18.55
C ARG A 98 -8.82 -3.82 -17.36
N THR A 99 -8.31 -4.25 -16.19
CA THR A 99 -9.13 -4.37 -14.98
C THR A 99 -9.71 -3.01 -14.57
N ALA A 100 -8.88 -1.97 -14.52
CA ALA A 100 -9.33 -0.63 -14.16
C ALA A 100 -10.33 -0.05 -15.17
N ALA A 101 -10.11 -0.27 -16.47
CA ALA A 101 -11.04 0.16 -17.51
C ALA A 101 -12.40 -0.56 -17.40
N ARG A 102 -12.40 -1.88 -17.16
CA ARG A 102 -13.64 -2.66 -16.95
C ARG A 102 -14.45 -2.16 -15.75
N GLU A 103 -13.80 -1.85 -14.63
CA GLU A 103 -14.45 -1.31 -13.44
C GLU A 103 -15.10 0.06 -13.71
N ARG A 104 -14.38 0.96 -14.39
CA ARG A 104 -14.92 2.28 -14.77
C ARG A 104 -16.07 2.16 -15.75
N LEU A 105 -15.96 1.30 -16.76
CA LEU A 105 -17.03 1.04 -17.73
C LEU A 105 -18.25 0.39 -17.09
N ALA A 106 -18.06 -0.55 -16.15
CA ALA A 106 -19.15 -1.14 -15.40
C ALA A 106 -19.91 -0.07 -14.60
N ALA A 107 -19.19 0.86 -13.95
CA ALA A 107 -19.80 1.98 -13.25
C ALA A 107 -20.55 2.94 -14.18
N LEU A 108 -20.02 3.22 -15.38
CA LEU A 108 -20.64 4.09 -16.39
C LEU A 108 -21.92 3.48 -16.98
N VAL A 109 -21.95 2.17 -17.18
CA VAL A 109 -23.07 1.47 -17.81
C VAL A 109 -24.10 0.96 -16.79
N GLY A 110 -23.76 0.96 -15.49
CA GLY A 110 -24.63 0.49 -14.40
C GLY A 110 -24.56 -1.02 -14.14
N VAL A 111 -23.47 -1.67 -14.55
CA VAL A 111 -23.22 -3.10 -14.30
C VAL A 111 -22.64 -3.27 -12.89
N PRO A 112 -23.12 -4.22 -12.08
CA PRO A 112 -22.55 -4.50 -10.76
C PRO A 112 -21.04 -4.84 -10.85
N PRO A 113 -20.21 -4.40 -9.88
CA PRO A 113 -18.76 -4.65 -9.91
C PRO A 113 -18.40 -6.13 -9.89
N ALA A 114 -19.26 -6.97 -9.30
CA ALA A 114 -19.11 -8.43 -9.32
C ALA A 114 -19.18 -9.04 -10.74
N GLN A 115 -19.83 -8.34 -11.67
CA GLN A 115 -19.99 -8.75 -13.07
C GLN A 115 -19.10 -7.95 -14.03
N ALA A 116 -18.31 -6.99 -13.53
CA ALA A 116 -17.41 -6.17 -14.35
C ALA A 116 -16.30 -6.98 -15.05
N HIS A 117 -16.03 -8.20 -14.61
CA HIS A 117 -15.04 -9.10 -15.23
C HIS A 117 -15.66 -10.19 -16.09
N ASP A 118 -16.99 -10.23 -16.20
CA ASP A 118 -17.68 -11.19 -17.05
C ASP A 118 -17.88 -10.59 -18.46
N PRO A 119 -17.26 -11.17 -19.50
CA PRO A 119 -17.42 -10.69 -20.87
C PRO A 119 -18.87 -10.78 -21.37
N ALA A 120 -19.66 -11.73 -20.87
CA ALA A 120 -21.04 -11.93 -21.33
C ALA A 120 -21.99 -10.81 -20.88
N THR A 121 -21.65 -10.09 -19.81
CA THR A 121 -22.48 -9.00 -19.27
C THR A 121 -21.92 -7.63 -19.64
N LEU A 122 -20.60 -7.43 -19.55
CA LEU A 122 -19.99 -6.12 -19.79
C LEU A 122 -19.97 -5.73 -21.29
N VAL A 123 -19.60 -6.65 -22.18
CA VAL A 123 -19.48 -6.35 -23.62
C VAL A 123 -20.79 -5.89 -24.25
N PRO A 124 -21.94 -6.59 -24.08
CA PRO A 124 -23.20 -6.13 -24.65
C PRO A 124 -23.71 -4.84 -24.02
N ALA A 125 -23.47 -4.64 -22.71
CA ALA A 125 -23.89 -3.43 -22.01
C ALA A 125 -23.13 -2.18 -22.51
N VAL A 126 -21.82 -2.31 -22.74
CA VAL A 126 -20.99 -1.27 -23.37
C VAL A 126 -21.38 -1.05 -24.83
N ALA A 127 -21.62 -2.13 -25.59
CA ALA A 127 -22.02 -2.04 -26.99
C ALA A 127 -23.38 -1.33 -27.17
N ALA A 128 -24.33 -1.51 -26.25
CA ALA A 128 -25.62 -0.83 -26.27
C ALA A 128 -25.52 0.69 -26.08
N ARG A 129 -24.43 1.17 -25.46
CA ARG A 129 -24.14 2.61 -25.24
C ARG A 129 -23.30 3.23 -26.35
N ARG A 130 -23.01 2.49 -27.43
CA ARG A 130 -22.13 2.94 -28.50
C ARG A 130 -22.91 3.11 -29.82
N PRO A 131 -22.95 4.31 -30.42
CA PRO A 131 -23.55 4.49 -31.74
C PRO A 131 -22.63 3.93 -32.84
N ALA A 132 -23.14 2.96 -33.61
CA ALA A 132 -22.57 2.36 -34.83
C ALA A 132 -21.06 1.95 -34.79
N ALA A 133 -20.82 0.65 -34.83
CA ALA A 133 -19.51 0.01 -34.74
C ALA A 133 -18.52 0.41 -35.86
N ALA A 134 -17.78 1.52 -35.70
CA ALA A 134 -16.52 1.80 -36.39
C ALA A 134 -15.40 1.86 -35.34
N GLY A 135 -14.80 0.72 -35.00
CA GLY A 135 -13.79 0.63 -33.94
C GLY A 135 -13.34 -0.81 -33.70
N PRO A 136 -12.17 -1.00 -33.06
CA PRO A 136 -11.68 -2.32 -32.72
C PRO A 136 -12.68 -3.07 -31.81
N ASP A 137 -12.75 -4.40 -31.95
CA ASP A 137 -13.71 -5.21 -31.21
C ASP A 137 -13.53 -5.01 -29.68
N THR A 138 -14.60 -4.54 -29.02
CA THR A 138 -14.68 -4.29 -27.58
C THR A 138 -14.25 -5.52 -26.77
N ALA A 139 -14.60 -6.73 -27.24
CA ALA A 139 -14.21 -7.96 -26.58
C ALA A 139 -12.69 -8.18 -26.62
N THR A 140 -12.04 -7.96 -27.77
CA THR A 140 -10.59 -8.08 -27.92
C THR A 140 -9.82 -7.00 -27.15
N THR A 141 -10.35 -5.79 -27.07
CA THR A 141 -9.69 -4.69 -26.35
C THR A 141 -9.74 -4.93 -24.84
N LEU A 142 -10.90 -5.33 -24.31
CA LEU A 142 -11.11 -5.56 -22.89
C LEU A 142 -10.57 -6.91 -22.42
N PHE A 143 -10.64 -7.98 -23.22
CA PHE A 143 -10.30 -9.37 -22.80
C PHE A 143 -9.23 -10.04 -23.65
N GLY A 144 -8.60 -9.33 -24.59
CA GLY A 144 -7.62 -9.90 -25.52
C GLY A 144 -6.26 -10.22 -24.91
N THR A 145 -5.37 -10.70 -25.79
CA THR A 145 -4.02 -11.15 -25.47
C THR A 145 -3.11 -10.02 -24.97
N THR A 146 -2.01 -10.40 -24.32
CA THR A 146 -0.97 -9.46 -23.90
C THR A 146 -0.36 -8.74 -25.10
N PRO A 147 -0.19 -7.39 -25.04
CA PRO A 147 0.51 -6.63 -26.08
C PRO A 147 1.95 -7.12 -26.27
N ALA A 148 2.35 -7.34 -27.53
CA ALA A 148 3.67 -7.87 -27.85
C ALA A 148 4.81 -6.87 -27.61
N ASP A 149 4.52 -5.56 -27.70
CA ASP A 149 5.49 -4.49 -27.55
C ASP A 149 4.93 -3.29 -26.76
N ASP A 150 5.82 -2.36 -26.40
CA ASP A 150 5.46 -1.15 -25.64
C ASP A 150 4.56 -0.22 -26.48
N ALA A 151 4.72 -0.23 -27.81
CA ALA A 151 3.87 0.54 -28.73
C ALA A 151 2.41 0.02 -28.73
N ALA A 152 2.22 -1.30 -28.77
CA ALA A 152 0.90 -1.91 -28.65
C ALA A 152 0.30 -1.73 -27.26
N LEU A 153 1.12 -1.65 -26.19
CA LEU A 153 0.62 -1.31 -24.85
C LEU A 153 0.08 0.13 -24.79
N VAL A 154 0.76 1.09 -25.42
CA VAL A 154 0.28 2.48 -25.52
C VAL A 154 -0.99 2.55 -26.37
N ALA A 155 -1.00 1.90 -27.54
CA ALA A 155 -2.19 1.84 -28.38
C ALA A 155 -3.38 1.19 -27.66
N LEU A 156 -3.16 0.16 -26.83
CA LEU A 156 -4.19 -0.43 -25.99
C LEU A 156 -4.77 0.57 -24.99
N ALA A 157 -3.92 1.37 -24.33
CA ALA A 157 -4.37 2.40 -23.40
C ALA A 157 -5.21 3.47 -24.12
N ASP A 158 -4.75 3.94 -25.28
CA ASP A 158 -5.47 4.93 -26.09
C ASP A 158 -6.84 4.41 -26.54
N HIS A 159 -6.94 3.14 -26.94
CA HIS A 159 -8.22 2.51 -27.30
C HIS A 159 -9.17 2.38 -26.11
N LEU A 160 -8.68 2.03 -24.91
CA LEU A 160 -9.50 1.95 -23.70
C LEU A 160 -10.04 3.32 -23.29
N ASP A 161 -9.20 4.36 -23.35
CA ASP A 161 -9.60 5.73 -23.02
C ASP A 161 -10.55 6.34 -24.06
N ALA A 162 -10.40 6.00 -25.34
CA ALA A 162 -11.36 6.36 -26.38
C ALA A 162 -12.73 5.73 -26.11
N LEU A 163 -12.75 4.44 -25.77
CA LEU A 163 -13.98 3.71 -25.47
C LEU A 163 -14.67 4.27 -24.22
N GLU A 164 -13.93 4.59 -23.15
CA GLU A 164 -14.49 5.22 -21.95
C GLU A 164 -15.11 6.60 -22.27
N ARG A 165 -14.46 7.39 -23.12
CA ARG A 165 -14.99 8.70 -23.55
C ARG A 165 -16.26 8.56 -24.36
N GLU A 166 -16.31 7.65 -25.33
CA GLU A 166 -17.50 7.39 -26.14
C GLU A 166 -18.71 7.04 -25.26
N VAL A 167 -18.52 6.12 -24.30
CA VAL A 167 -19.59 5.70 -23.37
C VAL A 167 -20.05 6.84 -22.45
N ARG A 168 -19.15 7.75 -22.07
CA ARG A 168 -19.49 8.92 -21.23
C ARG A 168 -20.28 9.97 -22.01
N THR A 169 -20.00 10.13 -23.31
CA THR A 169 -20.63 11.17 -24.14
C THR A 169 -21.93 10.74 -24.81
N SER A 170 -22.27 9.44 -24.77
CA SER A 170 -23.53 8.90 -25.28
C SER A 170 -24.64 8.85 -24.24
#